data_AF-A0A838H9X7-F1
#
_entry.id   AF-A0A838H9X7-F1
#
_cell.length_a   1.000
_cell.length_b   1.000
_cell.length_c   1.000
_cell.angle_alpha   90.00
_cell.angle_beta   90.00
_cell.angle_gamma   90.00
#
_symmetry.space_group_name_H-M   'P 1'
#
loop_
_entity.id
_entity.type
_entity.pdbx_description
1 polymer ?
#
loop_
_entity_poly.entity_id
_entity_poly.type
_entity_poly.pdbx_seq_one_letter_code
_entity_poly.pdbx_strand_id
1 'polypeptide(L)'
;MTFLKELLRVFGEAFGETHTYQSAVPGDDYLQSLLSKQHFIVLVAMYTSEIIGGLAAYELENNSNKTGEKSIFTTLLFWSIIAEKVG
;
A
#
# COMPACT_ATOMS: atom_id res chain seq x y z
N MET A 1 2.20 11.64 8.79
CA MET A 1 0.96 11.02 8.26
C MET A 1 0.67 11.33 6.80
N THR A 2 1.34 12.32 6.21
CA THR A 2 1.24 12.69 4.79
C THR A 2 1.61 11.57 3.82
N PHE A 3 2.59 10.72 4.14
CA PHE A 3 3.08 9.69 3.24
C PHE A 3 2.02 8.67 2.79
N LEU A 4 1.10 8.27 3.67
CA LEU A 4 0.07 7.30 3.32
C LEU A 4 -1.03 7.92 2.44
N LYS A 5 -1.34 9.21 2.67
CA LYS A 5 -2.27 9.99 1.82
C LYS A 5 -1.68 10.23 0.44
N GLU A 6 -0.39 10.57 0.36
CA GLU A 6 0.34 10.67 -0.90
C GLU A 6 0.42 9.32 -1.63
N LEU A 7 0.62 8.22 -0.90
CA LEU A 7 0.57 6.89 -1.51
C LEU A 7 -0.81 6.57 -2.11
N LEU A 8 -1.91 6.92 -1.43
CA LEU A 8 -3.26 6.77 -1.98
C LEU A 8 -3.48 7.63 -3.23
N ARG A 9 -2.86 8.82 -3.31
CA ARG A 9 -2.87 9.64 -4.53
C ARG A 9 -2.16 8.90 -5.67
N VAL A 10 -0.97 8.37 -5.42
CA VAL A 10 -0.21 7.59 -6.40
C VAL A 10 -0.97 6.35 -6.87
N PHE A 11 -1.70 5.66 -5.98
CA PHE A 11 -2.57 4.55 -6.36
C PHE A 11 -3.76 5.00 -7.22
N GLY A 12 -4.40 6.11 -6.87
CA GLY A 12 -5.47 6.69 -7.68
C GLY A 12 -5.01 7.00 -9.11
N GLU A 13 -3.83 7.61 -9.25
CA GLU A 13 -3.20 7.89 -10.55
C GLU A 13 -2.87 6.60 -11.32
N ALA A 14 -2.17 5.66 -10.69
CA ALA A 14 -1.71 4.43 -11.34
C ALA A 14 -2.85 3.49 -11.74
N PHE A 15 -4.00 3.55 -11.05
CA PHE A 15 -5.16 2.73 -11.39
C PHE A 15 -6.22 3.47 -12.21
N GLY A 16 -6.01 4.76 -12.56
CA GLY A 16 -7.01 5.58 -13.23
C GLY A 16 -8.27 5.84 -12.39
N GLU A 17 -8.18 5.64 -11.09
CA GLU A 17 -9.28 5.58 -10.12
C GLU A 17 -9.17 6.72 -9.08
N THR A 18 -8.64 7.89 -9.48
CA THR A 18 -8.38 9.02 -8.57
C THR A 18 -9.60 9.38 -7.72
N HIS A 19 -10.81 9.36 -8.28
CA HIS A 19 -12.02 9.65 -7.52
C HIS A 19 -12.25 8.63 -6.40
N THR A 20 -12.09 7.34 -6.67
CA THR A 20 -12.23 6.25 -5.67
C THR A 20 -11.23 6.42 -4.53
N TYR A 21 -9.98 6.75 -4.84
CA TYR A 21 -8.91 6.88 -3.85
C TYR A 21 -8.87 8.23 -3.12
N GLN A 22 -9.51 9.28 -3.65
CA GLN A 22 -9.45 10.64 -3.11
C GLN A 22 -10.79 11.19 -2.59
N SER A 23 -11.93 10.57 -2.93
CA SER A 23 -13.26 11.03 -2.49
C SER A 23 -13.51 10.87 -0.99
N ALA A 24 -12.85 9.88 -0.38
CA ALA A 24 -13.02 9.56 1.04
C ALA A 24 -11.67 9.24 1.69
N VAL A 25 -10.69 10.14 1.52
CA VAL A 25 -9.38 9.98 2.16
C VAL A 25 -9.59 9.89 3.69
N PRO A 26 -9.16 8.80 4.34
CA PRO A 26 -9.39 8.63 5.76
C PRO A 26 -8.67 9.71 6.58
N GLY A 27 -9.29 10.06 7.71
CA GLY A 27 -8.69 10.98 8.69
C GLY A 27 -7.38 10.44 9.26
N ASP A 28 -6.56 11.34 9.80
CA ASP A 28 -5.24 10.99 10.32
C ASP A 28 -5.33 9.97 11.47
N ASP A 29 -6.28 10.13 12.40
CA ASP A 29 -6.44 9.18 13.51
C ASP A 29 -6.71 7.74 13.04
N TYR A 30 -7.50 7.59 11.97
CA TYR A 30 -7.80 6.27 11.39
C TYR A 30 -6.57 5.65 10.75
N LEU A 31 -5.82 6.41 9.97
CA LEU A 31 -4.60 5.94 9.32
C LEU A 31 -3.53 5.57 10.34
N GLN A 32 -3.46 6.26 11.48
CA GLN A 32 -2.51 5.96 12.54
C GLN A 32 -2.90 4.67 13.26
N SER A 33 -4.19 4.51 13.54
CA SER A 33 -4.74 3.24 14.04
C SER A 33 -4.44 2.09 13.08
N LEU A 34 -4.57 2.31 11.77
CA LEU A 34 -4.27 1.30 10.76
C LEU A 34 -2.79 0.89 10.76
N LEU A 35 -1.87 1.86 10.80
CA LEU A 35 -0.42 1.62 10.87
C LEU A 35 0.04 1.00 12.20
N SER A 36 -0.76 1.12 13.27
CA SER A 36 -0.47 0.47 14.54
C SER A 36 -0.75 -1.04 14.53
N LYS A 37 -1.47 -1.55 13.52
CA LYS A 37 -1.77 -2.97 13.39
C LYS A 37 -0.53 -3.74 12.96
N GLN A 38 -0.13 -4.74 13.74
CA GLN A 38 1.06 -5.55 13.49
C GLN A 38 1.06 -6.24 12.12
N HIS A 39 -0.12 -6.58 11.61
CA HIS A 39 -0.31 -7.27 10.34
C HIS A 39 -0.54 -6.31 9.16
N PHE A 40 -0.51 -4.99 9.34
CA PHE A 40 -0.62 -4.04 8.23
C PHE A 40 0.74 -3.41 7.94
N ILE A 41 1.26 -3.67 6.73
CA ILE A 41 2.59 -3.25 6.32
C ILE A 41 2.44 -2.29 5.15
N VAL A 42 3.13 -1.14 5.25
CA VAL A 42 3.21 -0.17 4.16
C VAL A 42 4.66 0.08 3.79
N LEU A 43 4.98 -0.03 2.51
CA LEU A 43 6.25 0.38 1.93
C LEU A 43 6.02 1.53 0.97
N VAL A 44 6.91 2.52 0.96
CA VAL A 44 6.86 3.65 0.01
C VAL A 44 8.15 3.70 -0.79
N ALA A 45 8.03 3.88 -2.09
CA ALA A 45 9.13 4.21 -2.97
C ALA A 45 9.20 5.73 -3.11
N MET A 46 10.32 6.31 -2.72
CA MET A 46 10.55 7.75 -2.79
C MET A 46 11.66 8.06 -3.78
N TYR A 47 11.46 9.10 -4.57
CA TYR A 47 12.51 9.73 -5.37
C TYR A 47 12.68 11.17 -4.90
N THR A 48 13.88 11.52 -4.45
CA THR A 48 14.17 12.79 -3.77
C THR A 48 13.28 13.04 -2.55
N SER A 49 12.17 13.76 -2.70
CA SER A 49 11.18 14.05 -1.65
C SER A 49 9.75 13.71 -2.06
N GLU A 50 9.56 13.05 -3.21
CA GLU A 50 8.24 12.65 -3.72
C GLU A 50 8.04 11.14 -3.61
N ILE A 51 6.83 10.73 -3.21
CA ILE A 51 6.41 9.33 -3.30
C ILE A 51 6.04 9.04 -4.75
N ILE A 52 6.77 8.12 -5.37
CA ILE A 52 6.54 7.69 -6.75
C ILE A 52 5.84 6.34 -6.84
N GLY A 53 5.70 5.64 -5.71
CA GLY A 53 5.06 4.33 -5.64
C GLY A 53 5.03 3.78 -4.22
N GLY A 54 4.48 2.59 -4.05
CA GLY A 54 4.50 1.91 -2.77
C GLY A 54 3.61 0.67 -2.76
N LEU A 55 3.49 0.08 -1.58
CA LEU A 55 2.78 -1.15 -1.34
C LEU A 55 2.06 -1.05 0.00
N ALA A 56 0.78 -1.41 0.04
CA ALA A 56 0.04 -1.63 1.27
C ALA A 56 -0.38 -3.10 1.29
N ALA A 57 -0.02 -3.81 2.36
CA ALA A 57 -0.18 -5.26 2.48
C ALA A 57 -0.74 -5.63 3.85
N TYR A 58 -1.48 -6.74 3.89
CA TYR A 58 -1.88 -7.38 5.13
C TYR A 58 -1.16 -8.73 5.25
N GLU A 59 -0.45 -8.97 6.35
CA GLU A 59 0.04 -10.30 6.72
C GLU A 59 -1.16 -11.14 7.18
N LEU A 60 -1.50 -12.17 6.41
CA LEU A 60 -2.51 -13.15 6.81
C LEU A 60 -1.79 -14.35 7.41
N GLU A 61 -2.07 -14.64 8.68
CA GLU A 61 -1.54 -15.83 9.33
C GLU A 61 -2.18 -17.08 8.70
N ASN A 62 -1.33 -17.94 8.16
CA ASN A 62 -1.77 -19.19 7.56
C ASN A 62 -2.11 -20.19 8.67
N ASN A 63 -3.41 -20.43 8.91
CA ASN A 63 -3.90 -21.39 9.91
C ASN A 63 -3.68 -22.86 9.49
N SER A 64 -2.99 -23.12 8.38
CA SER A 64 -2.56 -24.45 7.96
C SER A 64 -1.49 -24.98 8.91
N ASN A 65 -1.88 -25.93 9.75
CA ASN A 65 -1.09 -26.73 10.68
C ASN A 65 -0.03 -27.65 10.02
N LYS A 66 0.41 -27.34 8.80
CA LYS A 66 1.52 -28.02 8.12
C LYS A 66 2.35 -27.00 7.34
N THR A 67 3.64 -26.98 7.66
CA THR A 67 4.73 -26.19 7.06
C THR A 67 4.71 -24.70 7.40
N GLY A 68 5.80 -24.22 8.02
CA GLY A 68 6.00 -22.83 8.45
C GLY A 68 6.23 -21.84 7.31
N GLU A 69 5.42 -21.92 6.25
CA GLU A 69 5.42 -20.97 5.15
C GLU A 69 4.51 -19.79 5.51
N LYS A 70 5.13 -18.63 5.77
CA LYS A 70 4.40 -17.36 5.92
C LYS A 70 3.81 -16.99 4.55
N SER A 71 2.49 -17.04 4.45
CA SER A 71 1.77 -16.70 3.22
C SER A 71 1.65 -15.19 3.09
N ILE A 72 2.60 -14.56 2.38
CA ILE A 72 2.50 -13.14 2.01
C ILE A 72 1.65 -13.07 0.73
N PHE A 73 0.37 -12.70 0.87
CA PHE A 73 -0.53 -12.47 -0.27
C PHE A 73 -0.27 -11.07 -0.86
N THR A 74 0.92 -10.85 -1.42
CA THR A 74 1.25 -9.57 -2.06
C THR A 74 2.31 -9.76 -3.13
N THR A 75 1.91 -10.20 -4.32
CA THR A 75 2.85 -10.31 -5.45
C THR A 75 2.30 -9.90 -6.81
N LEU A 76 1.04 -9.47 -6.92
CA LEU A 76 0.45 -9.15 -8.23
C LEU A 76 0.25 -7.66 -8.52
N LEU A 77 0.20 -6.78 -7.51
CA LEU A 77 0.07 -5.32 -7.74
C LEU A 77 1.42 -4.60 -7.82
N PHE A 78 2.52 -5.28 -7.44
CA PHE A 78 3.85 -4.67 -7.33
C PHE A 78 4.47 -4.29 -8.69
N TRP A 79 4.21 -5.07 -9.74
CA TRP A 79 4.84 -4.84 -11.05
C TRP A 79 4.16 -3.73 -11.88
N SER A 80 2.83 -3.55 -11.77
CA SER A 80 2.12 -2.55 -12.57
C SER A 80 2.50 -1.11 -12.24
N ILE A 81 2.61 -0.76 -10.95
CA ILE A 81 2.74 0.65 -10.55
C ILE A 81 4.13 1.23 -10.84
N ILE A 82 5.19 0.42 -10.70
CA ILE A 82 6.56 0.90 -10.97
C ILE A 82 6.89 0.87 -12.46
N ALA A 83 6.37 -0.09 -13.22
CA ALA A 83 6.64 -0.16 -14.66
C ALA A 83 5.96 0.97 -15.45
N GLU A 84 4.79 1.47 -14.99
CA GLU A 84 4.04 2.51 -15.69
C GLU A 84 4.59 3.93 -15.45
N LYS A 85 5.24 4.21 -14.32
CA LYS A 85 5.85 5.53 -14.02
C LYS A 85 7.31 5.67 -14.47
N VAL A 86 8.00 4.57 -14.82
CA VAL A 86 9.43 4.57 -15.22
C VAL A 86 9.60 4.24 -16.72
N GLY A 87 8.50 4.22 -17.49
CA GLY A 87 8.48 4.07 -18.95
C GLY A 87 8.20 5.37 -19.67
#